data_AF-A0A961YLE2-F1
#
_entry.id   AF-A0A961YLE2-F1
#
_cell.length_a   1.000
_cell.length_b   1.000
_cell.length_c   1.000
_cell.angle_alpha   90.00
_cell.angle_beta   90.00
_cell.angle_gamma   90.00
#
_symmetry.space_group_name_H-M   'P 1'
#
loop_
_entity.id
_entity.type
_entity.pdbx_description
1 polymer ?
#
loop_
_entity_poly.entity_id
_entity_poly.type
_entity_poly.pdbx_seq_one_letter_code
_entity_poly.pdbx_strand_id
1 'polypeptide(L)' 'YVLTPCHNCHSQIDDIGEHYGGTYTVTHLWTLICLSLGILGPDERKYLGPELAHIGLPAPE' A
#
# COMPACT_ATOMS: atom_id res chain seq x y z
N TYR A 1 -5.05 7.29 -0.85
CA TYR A 1 -4.52 6.12 -1.55
C TYR A 1 -4.75 6.23 -3.04
N VAL A 2 -3.76 5.84 -3.85
CA VAL A 2 -3.90 5.54 -5.28
C VAL A 2 -3.60 4.05 -5.47
N LEU A 3 -4.54 3.33 -6.07
CA LEU A 3 -4.44 1.88 -6.24
C LEU A 3 -3.91 1.57 -7.63
N THR A 4 -2.78 0.88 -7.72
CA THR A 4 -2.14 0.54 -8.99
C THR A 4 -2.19 -0.97 -9.21
N PRO A 5 -2.70 -1.46 -10.35
CA PRO A 5 -2.87 -2.89 -10.60
C PRO A 5 -1.59 -3.58 -11.09
N CYS A 6 -0.53 -2.82 -11.40
CA CYS A 6 0.70 -3.34 -11.98
C CYS A 6 1.93 -2.64 -11.39
N HIS A 7 3.08 -3.33 -11.37
CA HIS A 7 4.34 -2.79 -10.82
C HIS A 7 4.80 -1.51 -11.54
N ASN A 8 4.71 -1.47 -12.87
CA ASN A 8 5.09 -0.27 -13.63
C ASN A 8 4.14 0.90 -13.36
N CYS A 9 2.85 0.61 -13.17
CA CYS A 9 1.83 1.58 -12.81
C CYS A 9 2.15 2.17 -11.42
N HIS A 10 2.55 1.33 -10.46
CA HIS A 10 2.97 1.77 -9.14
C HIS A 10 4.14 2.75 -9.23
N SER A 11 5.24 2.34 -9.87
CA SER A 11 6.44 3.17 -10.00
C SER A 11 6.15 4.51 -10.68
N GLN A 12 5.38 4.50 -11.77
CA GLN A 12 5.05 5.74 -12.49
C GLN A 12 4.24 6.72 -11.66
N ILE A 13 3.28 6.22 -10.87
CA ILE A 13 2.47 7.09 -10.01
C ILE A 13 3.31 7.60 -8.83
N ASP A 14 4.21 6.79 -8.26
CA ASP A 14 5.18 7.27 -7.26
C ASP A 14 6.03 8.40 -7.83
N ASP A 15 6.66 8.21 -8.99
CA ASP A 15 7.52 9.22 -9.64
C ASP A 15 6.75 10.53 -9.91
N ILE A 16 5.50 10.43 -10.37
CA ILE A 16 4.61 11.60 -10.58
C ILE A 16 4.31 12.30 -9.25
N GLY A 17 4.03 11.53 -8.20
CA GLY A 17 3.81 12.04 -6.85
C GLY A 17 5.01 12.82 -6.34
N GLU A 18 6.20 12.24 -6.44
CA GLU A 18 7.45 12.90 -6.04
C GLU A 18 7.70 14.19 -6.84
N HIS A 19 7.53 14.14 -8.17
CA HIS A 19 7.81 15.28 -9.03
C HIS A 19 6.86 16.47 -8.81
N TYR A 20 5.57 16.20 -8.59
CA TYR A 20 4.53 17.24 -8.48
C TYR A 20 4.06 17.52 -7.04
N GLY A 21 4.65 16.88 -6.03
CA GLY A 21 4.28 17.09 -4.62
C GLY A 21 2.96 16.42 -4.23
N GLY A 22 2.68 15.24 -4.76
CA GLY A 22 1.51 14.44 -4.41
C GLY A 22 1.50 14.04 -2.93
N THR A 23 0.35 14.14 -2.29
CA THR A 23 0.14 13.82 -0.86
C THR A 23 -0.60 12.50 -0.65
N TYR A 24 -0.62 11.64 -1.68
CA TYR A 24 -1.31 10.36 -1.66
C TYR A 24 -0.32 9.21 -1.43
N THR A 25 -0.79 8.16 -0.75
CA THR A 25 -0.09 6.87 -0.65
C THR A 25 -0.38 6.02 -1.88
N VAL A 26 0.63 5.62 -2.64
CA VAL A 26 0.49 4.65 -3.74
C VAL A 26 0.60 3.24 -3.17
N THR A 27 -0.28 2.33 -3.59
CA THR A 27 -0.21 0.92 -3.18
C THR A 27 -0.63 -0.01 -4.31
N HIS A 28 -0.16 -1.26 -4.24
CA HIS A 28 -0.58 -2.30 -5.16
C HIS A 28 -2.02 -2.75 -4.87
N LEU A 29 -2.80 -2.98 -5.93
CA LEU A 29 -4.16 -3.51 -5.81
C LEU A 29 -4.17 -4.86 -5.06
N TRP A 30 -3.19 -5.73 -5.33
CA TRP A 30 -3.04 -7.02 -4.65
C TRP A 30 -2.93 -6.87 -3.13
N THR A 31 -2.16 -5.88 -2.64
CA THR A 31 -2.01 -5.62 -1.21
C THR A 31 -3.36 -5.37 -0.54
N LEU A 32 -4.26 -4.59 -1.15
CA LEU A 32 -5.58 -4.31 -0.58
C LEU A 32 -6.55 -5.49 -0.68
N ILE A 33 -6.44 -6.33 -1.72
CA ILE A 33 -7.22 -7.58 -1.81
C ILE A 33 -6.81 -8.51 -0.67
N CYS A 34 -5.51 -8.76 -0.49
CA CYS A 34 -5.01 -9.60 0.60
C CYS A 34 -5.33 -9.04 1.98
N LEU A 35 -5.26 -7.71 2.14
CA LEU A 35 -5.65 -7.05 3.40
C LEU A 35 -7.14 -7.28 3.69
N SER A 36 -8.00 -7.10 2.69
CA SER A 36 -9.46 -7.27 2.83
C SER A 36 -9.86 -8.72 3.12
N LEU A 37 -9.11 -9.68 2.59
CA LEU A 37 -9.29 -11.11 2.86
C LEU A 37 -8.69 -11.56 4.19
N GLY A 38 -7.94 -10.70 4.89
CA GLY A 38 -7.25 -11.03 6.14
C GLY A 38 -6.04 -11.97 5.97
N ILE A 39 -5.45 -12.02 4.78
CA ILE A 39 -4.34 -12.93 4.44
C ILE A 39 -3.01 -12.20 4.16
N LEU A 40 -2.97 -10.87 4.24
CA LEU A 40 -1.76 -10.09 4.02
C LEU A 40 -0.80 -10.23 5.20
N GLY A 41 0.37 -10.81 4.96
CA GLY A 41 1.42 -11.00 5.96
C GLY A 41 2.03 -9.68 6.46
N PRO A 42 2.78 -9.69 7.58
CA PRO A 42 3.40 -8.48 8.12
C PRO A 42 4.46 -7.86 7.19
N ASP A 43 5.24 -8.69 6.49
CA ASP A 43 6.34 -8.23 5.62
C ASP A 43 5.87 -7.71 4.25
N GLU A 44 4.61 -7.98 3.88
CA GLU A 44 4.02 -7.60 2.59
C GLU A 44 3.39 -6.18 2.60
N ARG A 45 3.57 -5.45 3.70
CA ARG A 45 2.84 -4.19 4.00
C ARG A 45 3.63 -2.93 3.67
N LYS A 46 4.76 -3.04 2.99
CA LYS A 46 5.70 -1.95 2.66
C LYS A 46 5.04 -0.67 2.14
N TYR A 47 4.00 -0.80 1.30
CA TYR A 47 3.33 0.32 0.63
C TYR A 47 2.00 0.74 1.29
N LEU A 48 1.68 0.19 2.46
CA LEU A 48 0.55 0.65 3.25
C LEU A 48 0.94 1.86 4.09
N GLY A 49 0.10 2.90 4.04
CA GLY A 49 0.12 3.98 5.03
C GLY A 49 -0.15 3.48 6.46
N PRO A 50 0.25 4.26 7.48
CA PRO A 50 0.14 3.90 8.90
C PRO A 50 -1.28 3.52 9.33
N GLU A 51 -2.29 4.09 8.68
CA GLU A 51 -3.70 3.84 8.92
C GLU A 51 -4.15 2.41 8.56
N LEU A 52 -3.48 1.76 7.60
CA LEU A 52 -3.78 0.38 7.19
C LEU A 52 -2.70 -0.63 7.62
N ALA A 53 -1.47 -0.17 7.90
CA ALA A 53 -0.33 -1.03 8.16
C ALA A 53 -0.56 -2.05 9.29
N HIS A 54 -1.32 -1.68 10.33
CA HIS A 54 -1.55 -2.53 11.50
C HIS A 54 -2.89 -3.29 11.48
N ILE A 55 -3.74 -3.07 10.47
CA ILE A 55 -5.06 -3.70 10.43
C ILE A 55 -4.91 -5.23 10.30
N GLY A 56 -5.60 -5.95 11.18
CA GLY A 56 -5.64 -7.42 11.20
C GLY A 56 -4.38 -8.08 11.78
N LEU A 57 -3.40 -7.32 12.28
CA LEU A 57 -2.26 -7.86 13.01
C LEU A 57 -2.56 -7.97 14.52
N PRO A 58 -1.93 -8.91 15.23
CA PRO A 58 -1.99 -8.93 16.69
C PRO A 58 -1.41 -7.64 17.27
N ALA A 59 -1.86 -7.27 18.47
CA ALA A 59 -1.29 -6.13 19.19
C ALA A 59 0.22 -6.34 19.39
N PRO A 60 1.06 -5.30 19.25
CA PRO A 60 2.46 -5.39 19.61
C PRO A 60 2.59 -5.73 21.11
N GLU A 61 3.51 -6.64 21.44
CA GLU A 61 3.85 -7.03 22.83
C GLU A 61 4.44 -5.87 23.62
#